data_AF-A0A8S2Z660-F1
#
_entry.id   AF-A0A8S2Z660-F1
#
_cell.length_a   1.000
_cell.length_b   1.000
_cell.length_c   1.000
_cell.angle_alpha   90.00
_cell.angle_beta   90.00
_cell.angle_gamma   90.00
#
_symmetry.space_group_name_H-M   'P 1'
#
loop_
_entity.id
_entity.type
_entity.pdbx_description
1 polymer ?
#
loop_
_entity_poly.entity_id
_entity_poly.type
_entity_poly.pdbx_seq_one_letter_code
_entity_poly.pdbx_strand_id
1 'polypeptide(L)'
;TEVTDSLQRPAIATGSVSLKVSRDSYKLNVLINTKKTDELFTPSSIIHTGVDVTQHTNNAAVDNVEVCLIIVDEAILSLTGHTLLSPLDIFYPDRLANIIHYHGRASECMACSGGDGGEQIAVRSNFNPLAHWIPSAIANSSRHATSEIKLPDNLTRYRVWALAANDKQYGLSETSFTVQLPVMVRPSPPRFLNYGDIAHFLV
;
A
#
# COMPACT_ATOMS: atom_id res chain seq x y z
N THR A 1 5.07 52.35 -39.99
CA THR A 1 5.35 51.52 -41.18
C THR A 1 4.70 50.19 -40.93
N GLU A 2 3.57 49.97 -41.61
CA GLU A 2 2.78 48.74 -41.52
C GLU A 2 3.65 47.55 -41.92
N VAL A 3 3.62 46.49 -41.11
CA VAL A 3 4.25 45.22 -41.45
C VAL A 3 3.38 44.59 -42.53
N THR A 4 3.91 44.64 -43.75
CA THR A 4 3.36 44.03 -44.95
C THR A 4 3.17 42.52 -44.76
N ASP A 5 1.98 42.08 -45.17
CA ASP A 5 1.47 40.72 -45.25
C ASP A 5 2.54 39.69 -45.62
N SER A 6 2.98 38.90 -44.64
CA SER A 6 3.84 37.75 -44.87
C SER A 6 2.99 36.54 -45.24
N LEU A 7 2.84 36.30 -46.54
CA LEU A 7 2.50 35.02 -47.21
C LEU A 7 1.89 33.96 -46.28
N GLN A 8 0.55 33.81 -46.35
CA GLN A 8 -0.26 32.64 -45.96
C GLN A 8 0.57 31.40 -45.57
N ARG A 9 1.07 31.37 -44.33
CA ARG A 9 1.55 30.14 -43.72
C ARG A 9 0.32 29.43 -43.17
N PRO A 10 0.05 28.16 -43.53
CA PRO A 10 -1.07 27.43 -42.95
C PRO A 10 -0.89 27.40 -41.42
N ALA A 11 -1.87 27.93 -40.70
CA ALA A 11 -1.92 27.87 -39.25
C ALA A 11 -2.28 26.44 -38.85
N ILE A 12 -1.52 25.85 -37.91
CA ILE A 12 -1.80 24.54 -37.33
C ILE A 12 -2.17 24.76 -35.86
N ALA A 13 -3.25 24.15 -35.42
CA ALA A 13 -3.63 24.05 -34.01
C ALA A 13 -3.71 22.57 -33.62
N THR A 14 -3.03 22.19 -32.55
CA THR A 14 -3.07 20.84 -31.98
C THR A 14 -3.75 20.89 -30.62
N GLY A 15 -4.62 19.92 -30.34
CA GLY A 15 -5.25 19.74 -29.04
C GLY A 15 -5.12 18.29 -28.59
N SER A 16 -4.90 18.09 -27.30
CA SER A 16 -4.93 16.78 -26.66
C SER A 16 -5.91 16.80 -25.51
N VAL A 17 -6.68 15.72 -25.35
CA VAL A 17 -7.56 15.53 -24.20
C VAL A 17 -7.30 14.15 -23.61
N SER A 18 -7.17 14.08 -22.29
CA SER A 18 -7.09 12.82 -21.57
C SER A 18 -8.49 12.28 -21.34
N LEU A 19 -8.77 11.08 -21.86
CA LEU A 19 -10.05 10.39 -21.68
C LEU A 19 -9.92 9.43 -20.50
N LYS A 20 -10.55 9.78 -19.38
CA LYS A 20 -10.61 8.89 -18.21
C LYS A 20 -11.64 7.80 -18.45
N VAL A 21 -11.20 6.55 -18.49
CA VAL A 21 -12.08 5.37 -18.55
C VAL A 21 -12.37 4.91 -17.13
N SER A 22 -13.65 4.76 -16.78
CA SER A 22 -14.01 4.24 -15.45
C SER A 22 -13.49 2.81 -15.28
N ARG A 23 -12.94 2.54 -14.09
CA ARG A 23 -12.41 1.24 -13.66
C ARG A 23 -13.31 0.56 -12.63
N ASP A 24 -14.50 1.10 -12.39
CA ASP A 24 -15.36 0.69 -11.27
C ASP A 24 -15.81 -0.78 -11.40
N SER A 25 -15.96 -1.28 -12.62
CA SER A 25 -16.28 -2.70 -12.90
C SER A 25 -15.17 -3.67 -12.49
N TYR A 26 -13.92 -3.21 -12.41
CA TYR A 26 -12.74 -3.99 -12.04
C TYR A 26 -12.37 -3.84 -10.56
N LYS A 27 -13.14 -3.06 -9.79
CA LYS A 27 -12.86 -2.78 -8.38
C LYS A 27 -13.66 -3.71 -7.46
N LEU A 28 -12.98 -4.23 -6.44
CA LEU A 28 -13.57 -4.95 -5.31
C LEU A 28 -13.55 -4.07 -4.06
N ASN A 29 -14.63 -4.14 -3.29
CA ASN A 29 -14.70 -3.63 -1.93
C ASN A 29 -14.19 -4.72 -0.99
N VAL A 30 -13.15 -4.40 -0.23
CA VAL A 30 -12.53 -5.32 0.74
C VAL A 30 -12.63 -4.68 2.11
N LEU A 31 -13.25 -5.39 3.05
CA LEU A 31 -13.45 -4.92 4.41
C LEU A 31 -12.83 -5.92 5.38
N ILE A 32 -11.94 -5.41 6.23
CA ILE A 32 -11.19 -6.23 7.18
C ILE A 32 -11.85 -6.08 8.55
N ASN A 33 -12.38 -7.19 9.06
CA ASN A 33 -13.02 -7.29 10.36
C ASN A 33 -12.13 -8.10 11.31
N THR A 34 -11.38 -7.41 12.17
CA THR A 34 -10.66 -8.06 13.26
C THR A 34 -11.60 -8.23 14.45
N LYS A 35 -12.09 -9.44 14.70
CA LYS A 35 -12.87 -9.77 15.90
C LYS A 35 -11.93 -10.12 17.05
N LYS A 36 -12.19 -9.54 18.21
CA LYS A 36 -11.37 -9.70 19.42
C LYS A 36 -12.01 -10.70 20.39
N THR A 37 -11.18 -11.41 21.15
CA THR A 37 -11.60 -12.23 22.30
C THR A 37 -11.63 -11.40 23.59
N ASP A 38 -10.73 -10.42 23.74
CA ASP A 38 -10.63 -9.50 24.88
C ASP A 38 -10.64 -8.02 24.43
N GLU A 39 -11.09 -7.09 25.28
CA GLU A 39 -11.24 -5.64 24.97
C GLU A 39 -9.93 -4.98 24.49
N LEU A 40 -8.79 -5.50 24.95
CA LEU A 40 -7.43 -5.10 24.59
C LEU A 40 -6.73 -6.23 23.82
N PHE A 41 -5.98 -5.88 22.76
CA PHE A 41 -5.12 -6.86 22.09
C PHE A 41 -3.88 -7.09 22.95
N THR A 42 -3.82 -8.24 23.60
CA THR A 42 -2.67 -8.64 24.42
C THR A 42 -1.68 -9.45 23.58
N PRO A 43 -0.38 -9.36 23.89
CA PRO A 43 0.62 -10.20 23.25
C PRO A 43 0.32 -11.69 23.48
N SER A 44 0.73 -12.55 22.56
CA SER A 44 0.48 -14.00 22.59
C SER A 44 -0.99 -14.44 22.52
N SER A 45 -1.95 -13.52 22.39
CA SER A 45 -3.36 -13.82 22.18
C SER A 45 -3.64 -14.29 20.74
N ILE A 46 -4.71 -15.06 20.59
CA ILE A 46 -5.23 -15.49 19.31
C ILE A 46 -6.25 -14.46 18.84
N ILE A 47 -6.08 -13.96 17.62
CA ILE A 47 -7.02 -13.06 16.96
C ILE A 47 -7.68 -13.74 15.77
N HIS A 48 -8.98 -13.46 15.59
CA HIS A 48 -9.72 -13.92 14.42
C HIS A 48 -9.90 -12.74 13.47
N THR A 49 -9.24 -12.82 12.31
CA THR A 49 -9.36 -11.81 11.25
C THR A 49 -10.28 -12.36 10.17
N GLY A 50 -11.44 -11.74 10.00
CA GLY A 50 -12.34 -11.95 8.88
C GLY A 50 -12.09 -10.91 7.79
N VAL A 51 -12.10 -11.35 6.54
CA VAL A 51 -12.07 -10.46 5.38
C VAL A 51 -13.35 -10.69 4.58
N ASP A 52 -14.07 -9.61 4.36
CA ASP A 52 -15.32 -9.58 3.60
C ASP A 52 -15.05 -8.93 2.25
N VAL A 53 -15.41 -9.63 1.18
CA VAL A 53 -15.21 -9.13 -0.19
C VAL A 53 -16.54 -9.01 -0.92
N THR A 54 -16.79 -7.83 -1.49
CA THR A 54 -17.98 -7.54 -2.30
C THR A 54 -17.60 -6.77 -3.56
N GLN A 55 -18.45 -6.82 -4.57
CA GLN A 55 -18.25 -6.06 -5.80
C GLN A 55 -18.48 -4.55 -5.57
N HIS A 56 -17.66 -3.67 -6.15
CA HIS A 56 -17.77 -2.22 -5.93
C HIS A 56 -19.05 -1.58 -6.47
N THR A 57 -19.60 -2.11 -7.58
CA THR A 57 -20.73 -1.49 -8.28
C THR A 57 -22.09 -1.75 -7.64
N ASN A 58 -22.32 -2.96 -7.12
CA ASN A 58 -23.63 -3.41 -6.64
C ASN A 58 -23.57 -4.08 -5.24
N ASN A 59 -22.39 -4.13 -4.61
CA ASN A 59 -22.14 -4.87 -3.36
C ASN A 59 -22.58 -6.35 -3.42
N ALA A 60 -22.64 -6.94 -4.62
CA ALA A 60 -22.97 -8.35 -4.79
C ALA A 60 -21.82 -9.25 -4.31
N ALA A 61 -22.17 -10.51 -4.02
CA ALA A 61 -21.20 -11.56 -3.77
C ALA A 61 -20.39 -11.83 -5.05
N VAL A 62 -19.10 -12.11 -4.87
CA VAL A 62 -18.19 -12.43 -5.96
C VAL A 62 -17.61 -13.81 -5.68
N ASP A 63 -17.75 -14.72 -6.65
CA ASP A 63 -17.21 -16.07 -6.57
C ASP A 63 -15.74 -16.11 -7.00
N ASN A 64 -15.01 -17.12 -6.52
CA ASN A 64 -13.61 -17.37 -6.87
C ASN A 64 -12.66 -16.19 -6.56
N VAL A 65 -12.80 -15.61 -5.37
CA VAL A 65 -11.89 -14.55 -4.91
C VAL A 65 -10.80 -15.16 -4.06
N GLU A 66 -9.55 -14.89 -4.42
CA GLU A 66 -8.39 -15.17 -3.60
C GLU A 66 -8.02 -13.94 -2.78
N VAL A 67 -7.77 -14.16 -1.49
CA VAL A 67 -7.36 -13.11 -0.56
C VAL A 67 -5.95 -13.39 -0.05
N CYS A 68 -5.03 -12.45 -0.25
CA CYS A 68 -3.72 -12.44 0.37
C CYS A 68 -3.77 -11.51 1.59
N LEU A 69 -3.49 -12.06 2.77
CA LEU A 69 -3.47 -11.32 4.04
C LEU A 69 -2.03 -11.15 4.50
N ILE A 70 -1.65 -9.90 4.78
CA ILE A 70 -0.31 -9.53 5.22
C ILE A 70 -0.43 -8.74 6.52
N ILE A 71 0.25 -9.19 7.56
CA ILE A 71 0.30 -8.51 8.86
C ILE A 71 1.76 -8.22 9.21
N VAL A 72 2.08 -6.93 9.31
CA VAL A 72 3.45 -6.43 9.50
C VAL A 72 3.49 -5.42 10.64
N ASP A 73 4.60 -5.41 11.36
CA ASP A 73 4.91 -4.38 12.36
C ASP A 73 5.10 -3.00 11.68
N GLU A 74 4.35 -2.00 12.16
CA GLU A 74 4.46 -0.64 11.65
C GLU A 74 5.80 0.03 11.95
N ALA A 75 6.47 -0.33 13.06
CA ALA A 75 7.77 0.24 13.39
C ALA A 75 8.81 0.01 12.27
N ILE A 76 8.61 -1.03 11.45
CA ILE A 76 9.47 -1.35 10.32
C ILE A 76 8.99 -0.69 9.04
N LEU A 77 7.68 -0.67 8.79
CA LEU A 77 7.11 0.03 7.63
C LEU A 77 7.40 1.53 7.66
N SER A 78 7.36 2.13 8.85
CA SER A 78 7.65 3.56 9.07
C SER A 78 9.11 3.93 8.83
N LEU A 79 10.05 2.97 8.94
CA LEU A 79 11.45 3.23 8.62
C LEU A 79 11.66 3.53 7.14
N THR A 80 10.91 2.84 6.28
CA THR A 80 11.02 2.97 4.81
C THR A 80 9.88 3.79 4.20
N GLY A 81 8.86 4.14 4.97
CA GLY A 81 7.64 4.80 4.47
C GLY A 81 6.85 3.95 3.48
N HIS A 82 6.91 2.62 3.61
CA HIS A 82 6.40 1.71 2.58
C HIS A 82 4.86 1.70 2.53
N THR A 83 4.30 1.99 1.36
CA THR A 83 2.88 1.87 1.06
C THR A 83 2.65 0.79 -0.01
N LEU A 84 1.56 0.04 0.11
CA LEU A 84 1.18 -0.89 -0.95
C LEU A 84 0.49 -0.13 -2.08
N LEU A 85 0.97 -0.35 -3.30
CA LEU A 85 0.28 0.08 -4.50
C LEU A 85 -0.97 -0.77 -4.71
N SER A 86 -2.07 -0.12 -5.10
CA SER A 86 -3.28 -0.84 -5.50
C SER A 86 -2.98 -1.68 -6.74
N PRO A 87 -3.31 -2.99 -6.76
CA PRO A 87 -3.16 -3.81 -7.96
C PRO A 87 -3.92 -3.24 -9.15
N LEU A 88 -5.04 -2.56 -8.88
CA LEU A 88 -5.84 -1.92 -9.92
C LEU A 88 -5.04 -0.84 -10.67
N ASP A 89 -4.19 -0.10 -9.97
CA ASP A 89 -3.34 0.93 -10.59
C ASP A 89 -2.14 0.31 -11.34
N ILE A 90 -1.70 -0.88 -10.94
CA ILE A 90 -0.63 -1.63 -11.61
C ILE A 90 -1.14 -2.25 -12.92
N PHE A 91 -2.31 -2.91 -12.89
CA PHE A 91 -2.88 -3.59 -14.05
C PHE A 91 -3.61 -2.64 -15.00
N TYR A 92 -4.23 -1.59 -14.46
CA TYR A 92 -4.94 -0.57 -15.23
C TYR A 92 -4.36 0.83 -14.93
N PRO A 93 -3.09 1.09 -15.28
CA PRO A 93 -2.48 2.40 -15.14
C PRO A 93 -3.06 3.37 -16.16
N ASP A 94 -3.00 4.66 -15.85
CA ASP A 94 -3.25 5.71 -16.83
C ASP A 94 -2.18 5.60 -17.93
N ARG A 95 -2.63 5.29 -19.15
CA ARG A 95 -1.73 5.15 -20.29
C ARG A 95 -1.47 6.51 -20.91
N LEU A 96 -0.19 6.81 -21.14
CA LEU A 96 0.20 7.96 -21.94
C LEU A 96 -0.27 7.77 -23.39
N ALA A 97 -0.54 8.89 -24.05
CA ALA A 97 -0.79 8.89 -25.48
C ALA A 97 0.50 8.47 -26.20
N ASN A 98 0.55 7.24 -26.70
CA ASN A 98 1.70 6.72 -27.45
C ASN A 98 1.73 7.20 -28.92
N ILE A 99 1.08 8.34 -29.21
CA ILE A 99 1.03 8.92 -30.55
C ILE A 99 2.00 10.10 -30.58
N ILE A 100 3.09 9.94 -31.32
CA ILE A 100 4.04 11.01 -31.58
C ILE A 100 3.62 11.67 -32.89
N HIS A 101 3.19 12.93 -32.81
CA HIS A 101 2.89 13.71 -33.99
C HIS A 101 4.17 14.38 -34.49
N TYR A 102 4.69 13.93 -35.63
CA TYR A 102 5.82 14.58 -36.30
C TYR A 102 5.31 15.74 -37.17
N HIS A 103 5.64 16.97 -36.77
CA HIS A 103 5.48 18.15 -37.60
C HIS A 103 6.88 18.70 -37.93
N GLY A 104 7.10 19.15 -39.17
CA GLY A 104 8.40 19.60 -39.68
C GLY A 104 8.95 20.92 -39.08
N ARG A 105 8.64 21.23 -37.83
CA ARG A 105 9.16 22.39 -37.08
C ARG A 105 9.52 21.95 -35.67
N ALA A 106 10.71 22.35 -35.22
CA ALA A 106 11.26 21.97 -33.93
C ALA A 106 10.34 22.44 -32.78
N SER A 107 9.94 21.51 -31.93
CA SER A 107 9.49 21.80 -30.57
C SER A 107 10.62 21.48 -29.61
N GLU A 108 10.98 22.44 -28.76
CA GLU A 108 11.95 22.26 -27.69
C GLU A 108 11.37 21.34 -26.60
N CYS A 109 12.14 20.32 -26.23
CA CYS A 109 11.84 19.46 -25.08
C CYS A 109 12.36 20.13 -23.81
N MET A 110 11.50 20.28 -22.80
CA MET A 110 11.95 20.37 -21.42
C MET A 110 12.30 18.95 -20.93
N ALA A 111 13.55 18.76 -20.53
CA ALA A 111 13.99 17.57 -19.84
C ALA A 111 13.55 17.62 -18.37
N CYS A 112 12.95 16.55 -17.86
CA CYS A 112 12.85 16.31 -16.42
C CYS A 112 14.15 15.66 -15.95
N SER A 113 14.85 16.32 -15.03
CA SER A 113 15.99 15.73 -14.32
C SER A 113 15.49 14.65 -13.36
N GLY A 114 15.84 13.40 -13.64
CA GLY A 114 15.74 12.29 -12.68
C GLY A 114 17.10 12.05 -12.02
N GLY A 115 17.15 12.24 -10.70
CA GLY A 115 18.24 11.85 -9.80
C GLY A 115 17.69 11.87 -8.37
N ASP A 116 18.08 11.04 -7.42
CA ASP A 116 19.21 10.12 -7.33
C ASP A 116 18.84 9.02 -6.33
N GLY A 117 19.29 7.79 -6.60
CA GLY A 117 19.16 6.65 -5.72
C GLY A 117 20.35 6.60 -4.78
N GLY A 118 20.14 6.98 -3.51
CA GLY A 118 21.14 6.81 -2.45
C GLY A 118 21.10 5.40 -1.85
N GLU A 119 22.25 4.73 -1.87
CA GLU A 119 22.47 3.35 -1.46
C GLU A 119 22.21 3.01 0.03
N GLN A 120 21.94 1.73 0.22
CA GLN A 120 21.64 0.99 1.43
C GLN A 120 22.90 0.73 2.28
N ILE A 121 22.90 1.17 3.55
CA ILE A 121 23.84 0.68 4.56
C ILE A 121 23.19 -0.51 5.28
N ALA A 122 23.66 -1.72 5.01
CA ALA A 122 23.17 -2.94 5.65
C ALA A 122 23.94 -3.23 6.95
N VAL A 123 23.25 -3.15 8.09
CA VAL A 123 23.56 -3.93 9.30
C VAL A 123 22.31 -4.71 9.66
N ARG A 124 22.42 -6.05 9.74
CA ARG A 124 21.30 -6.94 10.05
C ARG A 124 21.76 -8.16 10.82
N SER A 125 20.99 -8.52 11.82
CA SER A 125 21.05 -9.83 12.46
C SER A 125 19.67 -10.15 13.03
N ASN A 126 18.75 -10.46 12.12
CA ASN A 126 17.49 -11.17 12.33
C ASN A 126 16.57 -10.73 13.49
N PHE A 127 15.58 -9.89 13.15
CA PHE A 127 14.35 -9.74 13.93
C PHE A 127 13.19 -10.05 12.98
N ASN A 128 12.53 -11.20 13.12
CA ASN A 128 11.46 -11.60 12.20
C ASN A 128 10.24 -10.67 12.40
N PRO A 129 9.94 -9.76 11.46
CA PRO A 129 8.98 -8.68 11.67
C PRO A 129 7.58 -8.99 11.13
N LEU A 130 7.46 -10.16 10.50
CA LEU A 130 6.26 -10.63 9.85
C LEU A 130 5.50 -11.46 10.88
N ALA A 131 4.44 -10.87 11.43
CA ALA A 131 3.58 -11.58 12.36
C ALA A 131 2.83 -12.71 11.63
N HIS A 132 2.37 -12.45 10.40
CA HIS A 132 1.67 -13.45 9.61
C HIS A 132 1.59 -13.09 8.12
N TRP A 133 1.74 -14.10 7.25
CA TRP A 133 1.53 -13.98 5.81
C TRP A 133 0.76 -15.19 5.31
N ILE A 134 -0.40 -14.94 4.72
CA ILE A 134 -1.22 -15.95 4.06
C ILE A 134 -1.23 -15.60 2.57
N PRO A 135 -0.51 -16.35 1.72
CA PRO A 135 -0.33 -15.99 0.31
C PRO A 135 -1.60 -16.16 -0.52
N SER A 136 -2.45 -17.14 -0.19
CA SER A 136 -3.75 -17.35 -0.83
C SER A 136 -4.70 -18.02 0.15
N ALA A 137 -5.74 -17.29 0.54
CA ALA A 137 -6.93 -17.83 1.19
C ALA A 137 -8.10 -17.65 0.24
N ILE A 138 -8.69 -18.75 -0.21
CA ILE A 138 -9.88 -18.72 -1.07
C ILE A 138 -11.07 -18.28 -0.20
N ALA A 139 -11.73 -17.19 -0.59
CA ALA A 139 -12.96 -16.78 0.04
C ALA A 139 -14.04 -17.84 -0.27
N ASN A 140 -14.66 -18.37 0.78
CA ASN A 140 -15.75 -19.33 0.62
C ASN A 140 -16.96 -18.68 -0.09
N SER A 141 -17.91 -19.51 -0.53
CA SER A 141 -19.19 -19.07 -1.12
C SER A 141 -20.02 -18.15 -0.20
N SER A 142 -19.60 -17.96 1.06
CA SER A 142 -20.26 -17.11 2.04
C SER A 142 -19.69 -15.69 2.10
N ARG A 143 -18.74 -15.30 1.22
CA ARG A 143 -18.09 -13.96 1.16
C ARG A 143 -17.04 -13.70 2.26
N HIS A 144 -16.61 -14.74 2.98
CA HIS A 144 -15.79 -14.58 4.18
C HIS A 144 -14.53 -15.45 4.13
N ALA A 145 -13.36 -14.81 4.19
CA ALA A 145 -12.11 -15.50 4.50
C ALA A 145 -11.79 -15.29 5.99
N THR A 146 -11.83 -16.35 6.80
CA THR A 146 -11.46 -16.30 8.22
C THR A 146 -10.07 -16.87 8.41
N SER A 147 -9.23 -16.13 9.13
CA SER A 147 -7.91 -16.59 9.55
C SER A 147 -7.75 -16.44 11.06
N GLU A 148 -7.21 -17.49 11.67
CA GLU A 148 -6.80 -17.50 13.06
C GLU A 148 -5.31 -17.22 13.14
N ILE A 149 -4.93 -16.20 13.91
CA ILE A 149 -3.57 -15.69 13.93
C ILE A 149 -3.12 -15.57 15.38
N LYS A 150 -2.02 -16.24 15.70
CA LYS A 150 -1.36 -16.09 17.00
C LYS A 150 -0.43 -14.89 16.95
N LEU A 151 -0.71 -13.87 17.75
CA LEU A 151 0.13 -12.68 17.80
C LEU A 151 1.49 -12.99 18.46
N PRO A 152 2.60 -12.46 17.93
CA PRO A 152 3.88 -12.51 18.64
C PRO A 152 3.84 -11.62 19.89
N ASP A 153 4.82 -11.81 20.78
CA ASP A 153 4.93 -11.09 22.07
C ASP A 153 5.34 -9.60 21.92
N ASN A 154 5.31 -9.07 20.70
CA ASN A 154 5.73 -7.69 20.45
C ASN A 154 4.57 -6.72 20.73
N LEU A 155 4.84 -5.77 21.63
CA LEU A 155 3.97 -4.64 21.97
C LEU A 155 4.14 -3.52 20.93
N THR A 156 3.54 -3.72 19.77
CA THR A 156 3.63 -2.80 18.63
C THR A 156 2.26 -2.56 17.99
N ARG A 157 2.20 -1.57 17.11
CA ARG A 157 1.08 -1.41 16.19
C ARG A 157 1.33 -2.26 14.97
N TYR A 158 0.39 -3.14 14.66
CA TYR A 158 0.40 -3.92 13.44
C TYR A 158 -0.44 -3.23 12.38
N ARG A 159 0.06 -3.25 11.16
CA ARG A 159 -0.67 -2.89 9.95
C ARG A 159 -1.07 -4.17 9.25
N VAL A 160 -2.33 -4.23 8.85
CA VAL A 160 -2.94 -5.37 8.17
C VAL A 160 -3.35 -4.93 6.78
N TRP A 161 -2.88 -5.66 5.78
CA TRP A 161 -3.30 -5.51 4.40
C TRP A 161 -4.05 -6.73 3.95
N ALA A 162 -5.19 -6.52 3.30
CA ALA A 162 -5.91 -7.56 2.59
C ALA A 162 -5.96 -7.19 1.11
N LEU A 163 -5.33 -8.02 0.30
CA LEU A 163 -5.39 -7.97 -1.16
C LEU A 163 -6.42 -8.99 -1.61
N ALA A 164 -7.45 -8.57 -2.34
CA ALA A 164 -8.39 -9.48 -2.97
C ALA A 164 -8.20 -9.43 -4.48
N ALA A 165 -8.13 -10.60 -5.11
CA ALA A 165 -8.02 -10.75 -6.54
C ALA A 165 -8.99 -11.82 -7.05
N ASN A 166 -9.58 -11.53 -8.21
CA ASN A 166 -10.31 -12.47 -9.06
C ASN A 166 -9.75 -12.32 -10.49
N ASP A 167 -10.25 -13.08 -11.46
CA ASP A 167 -9.80 -13.07 -12.86
C ASP A 167 -9.61 -11.67 -13.45
N LYS A 168 -10.52 -10.74 -13.11
CA LYS A 168 -10.53 -9.38 -13.67
C LYS A 168 -10.65 -8.27 -12.64
N GLN A 169 -10.95 -8.61 -11.38
CA GLN A 169 -11.31 -7.65 -10.36
C GLN A 169 -10.32 -7.67 -9.22
N TYR A 170 -10.03 -6.49 -8.68
CA TYR A 170 -8.99 -6.29 -7.67
C TYR A 170 -9.46 -5.35 -6.56
N GLY A 171 -9.03 -5.63 -5.33
CA GLY A 171 -9.28 -4.79 -4.18
C GLY A 171 -8.09 -4.79 -3.22
N LEU A 172 -7.86 -3.65 -2.59
CA LEU A 172 -6.88 -3.49 -1.52
C LEU A 172 -7.57 -2.80 -0.36
N SER A 173 -7.36 -3.33 0.84
CA SER A 173 -7.81 -2.72 2.09
C SER A 173 -6.69 -2.71 3.11
N GLU A 174 -6.68 -1.66 3.92
CA GLU A 174 -5.72 -1.46 4.99
C GLU A 174 -6.46 -1.21 6.29
N THR A 175 -6.02 -1.87 7.35
CA THR A 175 -6.42 -1.57 8.72
C THR A 175 -5.24 -1.71 9.66
N SER A 176 -5.43 -1.32 10.91
CA SER A 176 -4.39 -1.39 11.92
C SER A 176 -4.96 -1.70 13.29
N PHE A 177 -4.19 -2.40 14.11
CA PHE A 177 -4.51 -2.59 15.51
C PHE A 177 -3.25 -2.51 16.37
N THR A 178 -3.42 -2.06 17.61
CA THR A 178 -2.31 -1.89 18.56
C THR A 178 -2.35 -2.99 19.61
N VAL A 179 -1.23 -3.68 19.79
CA VAL A 179 -1.03 -4.67 20.84
C VAL A 179 -0.40 -3.98 22.05
N GLN A 180 -1.07 -4.05 23.20
CA GLN A 180 -0.65 -3.39 24.42
C GLN A 180 -1.04 -4.18 25.67
N LEU A 181 -0.25 -4.03 26.73
CA LEU A 181 -0.59 -4.51 28.06
C LEU A 181 -1.22 -3.38 28.89
N PRO A 182 -2.07 -3.70 29.89
CA PRO A 182 -2.66 -2.69 30.78
C PRO A 182 -1.64 -1.82 31.51
N VAL A 183 -0.45 -2.35 31.80
CA VAL A 183 0.69 -1.63 32.38
C VAL A 183 1.93 -1.97 31.57
N MET A 184 2.67 -0.93 31.16
CA MET A 184 3.88 -1.06 30.35
C MET A 184 4.96 -0.13 30.90
N VAL A 185 6.20 -0.63 30.98
CA VAL A 185 7.40 0.16 31.29
C VAL A 185 8.28 0.17 30.04
N ARG A 186 8.57 1.36 29.51
CA ARG A 186 9.37 1.54 28.29
C ARG A 186 10.65 2.33 28.58
N PRO A 187 11.70 1.68 29.09
CA PRO A 187 12.97 2.36 29.28
C PRO A 187 13.56 2.73 27.91
N SER A 188 14.06 3.95 27.75
CA SER A 188 14.74 4.40 26.52
C SER A 188 16.24 4.51 26.74
N PRO A 189 17.02 3.42 26.60
CA PRO A 189 18.46 3.51 26.69
C PRO A 189 19.06 4.31 25.53
N PRO A 190 20.18 5.05 25.75
CA PRO A 190 20.90 5.67 24.66
C PRO A 190 21.48 4.59 23.73
N ARG A 191 21.64 4.95 22.45
CA ARG A 191 22.10 4.02 21.40
C ARG A 191 23.53 3.51 21.61
N PHE A 192 24.35 4.26 22.34
CA PHE A 192 25.69 3.88 22.73
C PHE A 192 26.01 4.46 24.10
N LEU A 193 26.87 3.78 24.84
CA LEU A 193 27.59 4.32 25.98
C LEU A 193 29.07 4.00 25.78
N ASN A 194 29.94 4.93 26.12
CA ASN A 194 31.36 4.66 26.20
C ASN A 194 31.71 3.99 27.53
N TYR A 195 32.89 3.38 27.57
CA TYR A 195 33.40 2.81 28.81
C TYR A 195 33.59 3.92 29.86
N GLY A 196 32.85 3.83 30.98
CA GLY A 196 32.85 4.82 32.06
C GLY A 196 31.61 5.72 32.11
N ASP A 197 30.75 5.68 31.10
CA ASP A 197 29.50 6.45 31.10
C ASP A 197 28.46 5.81 32.06
N ILE A 198 27.71 6.66 32.78
CA ILE A 198 26.60 6.26 33.64
C ILE A 198 25.32 6.84 33.04
N ALA A 199 24.35 5.98 32.72
CA ALA A 199 23.02 6.40 32.29
C ALA A 199 21.99 6.17 33.40
N HIS A 200 21.13 7.16 33.61
CA HIS A 200 19.98 7.08 34.50
C HIS A 200 18.71 6.96 33.64
N PHE A 201 17.91 5.92 33.89
CA PHE A 201 16.62 5.73 33.22
C PHE A 201 15.50 6.02 34.19
N LEU A 202 14.60 6.91 33.79
CA LEU A 202 13.34 7.12 34.48
C LEU A 202 12.34 6.11 33.92
N VAL A 203 11.77 5.31 34.81
CA VAL A 203 10.66 4.38 34.55
C VAL A 203 9.35 5.11 34.80
#